data_AF-A0AAW6M9K2-F1
#
_entry.id   AF-A0AAW6M9K2-F1
#
_cell.length_a   1.000
_cell.length_b   1.000
_cell.length_c   1.000
_cell.angle_alpha   90.00
_cell.angle_beta   90.00
_cell.angle_gamma   90.00
#
_symmetry.space_group_name_H-M   'P 1'
#
loop_
_entity.id
_entity.type
_entity.pdbx_description
1 polymer ?
#
loop_
_entity_poly.entity_id
_entity_poly.type
_entity_poly.pdbx_seq_one_letter_code
_entity_poly.pdbx_strand_id
1 'polypeptide(L)'
;MIDPIFEIPFLKEGSGSVGYSWGPKGNVQDDVTTGINIWGKSDGGVRLNAFYRYSFDRNDLRLGYSVGMWYYDHDGTPVVLNDYNTHCNKWSKFWTEAGNAQGKESAGNTGINFPYMRYADVLLMYAEAVNELEGGVTGPNGAKAIEAFKQVRNRAFAFEDRSEKVDAYIAANTSKDDFFKILMNERKWEFGGENMRWKDLVRWNKYSEVVRDVFYEYYGMASYVGGDNTYNDEDQFSSIPLQLFWQVVPNPNNVDMYPNKTLNILDFYNLWGIATNPGTPWQMAEMCQWYDDGASAPKAQCRYSLRGYIQADEFGNITPDLFGVPVENLPVVRYILPFPASVIQRSAGAYQNYYGYN
;
A
#
# COMPACT_ATOMS: atom_id res chain seq x y z
N MET A 1 -19.14 11.36 -5.24
CA MET A 1 -19.12 10.08 -4.53
C MET A 1 -19.05 10.39 -3.04
N ILE A 2 -20.16 10.27 -2.32
CA ILE A 2 -20.23 10.55 -0.88
C ILE A 2 -19.79 9.26 -0.18
N ASP A 3 -18.58 9.22 0.37
CA ASP A 3 -18.05 8.02 1.05
C ASP A 3 -17.23 8.29 2.35
N PRO A 4 -17.49 9.38 3.08
CA PRO A 4 -17.23 9.42 4.52
C PRO A 4 -18.53 9.50 5.34
N ILE A 5 -18.65 8.67 6.38
CA ILE A 5 -19.71 8.76 7.40
C ILE A 5 -19.26 9.68 8.53
N PHE A 6 -18.01 9.50 8.97
CA PHE A 6 -17.41 10.29 10.04
C PHE A 6 -15.99 10.68 9.66
N GLU A 7 -15.70 11.96 9.77
CA GLU A 7 -14.39 12.53 9.52
C GLU A 7 -13.88 13.28 10.74
N ILE A 8 -12.57 13.28 10.92
CA ILE A 8 -11.92 14.18 11.87
C ILE A 8 -11.74 15.52 11.15
N PRO A 9 -12.41 16.60 11.61
CA PRO A 9 -12.33 17.89 10.95
C PRO A 9 -11.01 18.57 11.25
N PHE A 10 -10.38 19.14 10.22
CA PHE A 10 -9.17 19.96 10.38
C PHE A 10 -9.37 21.35 9.79
N LEU A 11 -8.90 22.37 10.51
CA LEU A 11 -8.89 23.75 10.05
C LEU A 11 -7.77 23.99 9.03
N LYS A 12 -8.11 24.50 7.84
CA LYS A 12 -7.14 24.99 6.85
C LYS A 12 -6.21 26.02 7.51
N GLU A 13 -4.90 25.86 7.31
CA GLU A 13 -3.82 26.69 7.88
C GLU A 13 -3.70 26.65 9.41
N GLY A 14 -4.58 25.94 10.12
CA GLY A 14 -4.54 25.82 11.58
C GLY A 14 -4.20 24.42 12.11
N SER A 15 -4.59 23.35 11.39
CA SER A 15 -4.42 21.98 11.89
C SER A 15 -4.47 20.93 10.77
N GLY A 16 -4.07 19.71 11.10
CA GLY A 16 -4.14 18.54 10.22
C GLY A 16 -2.89 18.35 9.39
N SER A 17 -2.33 17.13 9.45
CA SER A 17 -1.14 16.74 8.68
C SER A 17 -1.45 15.71 7.59
N VAL A 18 -2.73 15.52 7.25
CA VAL A 18 -3.15 14.51 6.27
C VAL A 18 -2.49 14.79 4.91
N GLY A 19 -2.65 16.00 4.37
CA GLY A 19 -2.07 16.36 3.07
C GLY A 19 -0.54 16.52 3.07
N TYR A 20 0.10 16.47 4.23
CA TYR A 20 1.55 16.42 4.38
C TYR A 20 2.07 14.99 4.45
N SER A 21 1.33 14.09 5.12
CA SER A 21 1.76 12.72 5.40
C SER A 21 1.30 11.74 4.32
N TRP A 22 0.17 11.98 3.69
CA TRP A 22 -0.33 11.22 2.55
C TRP A 22 -0.04 11.93 1.24
N GLY A 23 -0.07 11.16 0.16
CA GLY A 23 0.25 11.60 -1.18
C GLY A 23 1.70 11.35 -1.59
N PRO A 24 2.04 11.73 -2.83
CA PRO A 24 3.42 11.84 -3.27
C PRO A 24 4.18 12.90 -2.47
N LYS A 25 5.50 12.77 -2.43
CA LYS A 25 6.37 13.82 -1.89
C LYS A 25 6.32 15.06 -2.80
N GLY A 26 6.32 16.23 -2.19
CA GLY A 26 6.63 17.50 -2.83
C GLY A 26 7.87 18.05 -2.17
N ASN A 27 9.02 17.96 -2.85
CA ASN A 27 10.27 18.51 -2.32
C ASN A 27 10.20 20.03 -2.25
N VAL A 28 11.16 20.59 -1.53
CA VAL A 28 11.36 22.03 -1.39
C VAL A 28 12.85 22.33 -1.55
N GLN A 29 13.13 23.55 -1.99
CA GLN A 29 14.44 24.16 -1.91
C GLN A 29 14.30 25.37 -1.01
N ASP A 30 15.16 25.49 0.01
CA ASP A 30 15.07 26.56 1.01
C ASP A 30 13.67 26.70 1.64
N ASP A 31 13.08 25.55 2.00
CA ASP A 31 11.74 25.40 2.61
C ASP A 31 10.54 25.89 1.77
N VAL A 32 10.75 26.18 0.48
CA VAL A 32 9.70 26.64 -0.43
C VAL A 32 9.66 25.81 -1.72
N THR A 33 8.47 25.61 -2.30
CA THR A 33 8.36 25.11 -3.68
C THR A 33 8.54 26.26 -4.67
N THR A 34 9.10 25.97 -5.83
CA THR A 34 9.35 26.96 -6.88
C THR A 34 8.65 26.55 -8.19
N GLY A 35 8.96 27.24 -9.29
CA GLY A 35 8.39 26.93 -10.60
C GLY A 35 6.86 26.94 -10.60
N ILE A 36 6.29 25.88 -11.16
CA ILE A 36 4.85 25.67 -11.31
C ILE A 36 4.23 24.92 -10.12
N ASN A 37 5.04 24.42 -9.18
CA ASN A 37 4.54 23.80 -7.96
C ASN A 37 4.08 24.86 -6.95
N ILE A 38 2.77 24.99 -6.80
CA ILE A 38 2.12 25.97 -5.91
C ILE A 38 1.49 25.33 -4.67
N TRP A 39 1.62 24.01 -4.48
CA TRP A 39 1.00 23.27 -3.38
C TRP A 39 1.88 23.24 -2.13
N GLY A 40 3.14 23.65 -2.23
CA GLY A 40 4.09 23.60 -1.14
C GLY A 40 4.54 22.17 -0.81
N LYS A 41 5.24 22.01 0.31
CA LYS A 41 5.84 20.76 0.77
C LYS A 41 4.78 19.69 1.09
N SER A 42 5.10 18.45 0.74
CA SER A 42 4.47 17.23 1.24
C SER A 42 5.56 16.19 1.44
N ASP A 43 5.54 15.42 2.53
CA ASP A 43 6.55 14.40 2.80
C ASP A 43 6.12 13.00 2.32
N GLY A 44 4.81 12.74 2.31
CA GLY A 44 4.26 11.46 1.86
C GLY A 44 4.73 10.28 2.71
N GLY A 45 4.91 10.47 4.02
CA GLY A 45 5.40 9.44 4.96
C GLY A 45 4.48 8.23 5.15
N VAL A 46 3.21 8.32 4.74
CA VAL A 46 2.33 7.16 4.66
C VAL A 46 2.59 6.42 3.35
N ARG A 47 3.30 5.30 3.48
CA ARG A 47 3.75 4.47 2.37
C ARG A 47 2.97 3.16 2.27
N LEU A 48 2.95 2.62 1.06
CA LEU A 48 2.40 1.30 0.74
C LEU A 48 3.55 0.35 0.41
N ASN A 49 3.31 -0.94 0.63
CA ASN A 49 4.25 -1.99 0.25
C ASN A 49 4.52 -1.94 -1.28
N ALA A 50 5.77 -2.13 -1.72
CA ALA A 50 6.19 -2.10 -3.12
C ALA A 50 5.42 -3.07 -4.02
N PHE A 51 5.06 -4.24 -3.49
CA PHE A 51 4.32 -5.28 -4.20
C PHE A 51 2.80 -5.10 -4.15
N TYR A 52 2.31 -4.13 -3.37
CA TYR A 52 0.87 -3.92 -3.20
C TYR A 52 0.15 -3.72 -4.55
N ARG A 53 0.77 -2.98 -5.47
CA ARG A 53 0.31 -2.79 -6.85
C ARG A 53 0.03 -4.11 -7.57
N TYR A 54 0.93 -5.07 -7.46
CA TYR A 54 0.85 -6.34 -8.19
C TYR A 54 -0.23 -7.27 -7.62
N SER A 55 -0.78 -6.94 -6.45
CA SER A 55 -1.94 -7.66 -5.91
C SER A 55 -3.28 -7.20 -6.49
N PHE A 56 -3.34 -6.12 -7.29
CA PHE A 56 -4.57 -5.67 -7.93
C PHE A 56 -4.80 -6.36 -9.28
N ASP A 57 -6.07 -6.46 -9.68
CA ASP A 57 -6.38 -6.66 -11.10
C ASP A 57 -5.93 -5.42 -11.90
N ARG A 58 -5.47 -5.62 -13.14
CA ARG A 58 -4.91 -4.54 -13.97
C ARG A 58 -5.92 -3.46 -14.32
N ASN A 59 -7.21 -3.83 -14.37
CA ASN A 59 -8.32 -2.93 -14.67
C ASN A 59 -8.93 -2.32 -13.40
N ASP A 60 -8.38 -2.61 -12.22
CA ASP A 60 -8.86 -2.01 -10.98
C ASP A 60 -8.55 -0.50 -10.96
N LEU A 61 -9.60 0.30 -11.14
CA LEU A 61 -9.56 1.76 -11.21
C LEU A 61 -9.00 2.39 -9.94
N ARG A 62 -8.97 1.66 -8.81
CA ARG A 62 -8.44 2.16 -7.54
C ARG A 62 -6.94 2.34 -7.53
N LEU A 63 -6.26 1.63 -8.42
CA LEU A 63 -4.82 1.59 -8.45
C LEU A 63 -4.21 2.97 -8.73
N GLY A 64 -4.74 3.69 -9.72
CA GLY A 64 -4.20 4.99 -10.16
C GLY A 64 -4.22 6.07 -9.06
N TYR A 65 -5.27 6.08 -8.24
CA TYR A 65 -5.40 7.04 -7.14
C TYR A 65 -4.87 6.53 -5.79
N SER A 66 -4.57 5.24 -5.66
CA SER A 66 -4.07 4.66 -4.40
C SER A 66 -2.55 4.54 -4.38
N VAL A 67 -1.92 4.09 -5.47
CA VAL A 67 -0.49 3.77 -5.51
C VAL A 67 0.28 4.78 -6.37
N GLY A 68 1.20 5.52 -5.74
CA GLY A 68 2.08 6.47 -6.40
C GLY A 68 3.50 5.94 -6.56
N MET A 69 3.96 5.80 -7.80
CA MET A 69 5.35 5.45 -8.15
C MET A 69 6.15 6.67 -8.62
N TRP A 70 5.81 7.83 -8.09
CA TRP A 70 6.39 9.11 -8.48
C TRP A 70 6.24 10.12 -7.35
N TYR A 71 7.01 11.19 -7.44
CA TYR A 71 6.90 12.37 -6.59
C TYR A 71 7.24 13.64 -7.40
N TYR A 72 7.13 14.81 -6.79
CA TYR A 72 7.50 16.08 -7.41
C TYR A 72 8.72 16.70 -6.74
N ASP A 73 9.67 17.16 -7.56
CA ASP A 73 10.75 18.00 -7.07
C ASP A 73 10.25 19.43 -6.76
N HIS A 74 11.13 20.26 -6.20
CA HIS A 74 10.77 21.57 -5.68
C HIS A 74 10.11 22.50 -6.71
N ASP A 75 10.46 22.39 -7.99
CA ASP A 75 9.92 23.21 -9.08
C ASP A 75 8.65 22.66 -9.75
N GLY A 76 8.23 21.44 -9.37
CA GLY A 76 7.11 20.72 -9.99
C GLY A 76 7.52 19.71 -11.05
N THR A 77 8.81 19.44 -11.21
CA THR A 77 9.31 18.36 -12.07
C THR A 77 8.91 17.01 -11.48
N PRO A 78 8.20 16.16 -12.23
CA PRO A 78 7.87 14.81 -11.77
C PRO A 78 9.12 13.93 -11.77
N VAL A 79 9.28 13.11 -10.73
CA VAL A 79 10.42 12.19 -10.54
C VAL A 79 9.90 10.79 -10.26
N VAL A 80 10.53 9.80 -10.89
CA VAL A 80 10.19 8.38 -10.70
C VAL A 80 10.58 7.93 -9.30
N LEU A 81 9.72 7.15 -8.65
CA LEU A 81 10.02 6.51 -7.37
C LEU A 81 10.44 5.06 -7.63
N ASN A 82 11.71 4.76 -7.40
CA ASN A 82 12.29 3.42 -7.48
C ASN A 82 12.83 2.95 -6.12
N ASP A 83 12.00 3.07 -5.09
CA ASP A 83 12.32 2.74 -3.70
C ASP A 83 11.71 1.40 -3.26
N TYR A 84 11.96 0.95 -2.01
CA TYR A 84 11.37 -0.26 -1.41
C TYR A 84 9.92 -0.09 -0.93
N ASN A 85 9.27 1.01 -1.29
CA ASN A 85 7.89 1.30 -0.95
C ASN A 85 7.29 2.26 -1.99
N THR A 86 5.98 2.44 -1.96
CA THR A 86 5.27 3.37 -2.86
C THR A 86 4.50 4.42 -2.06
N HIS A 87 4.25 5.57 -2.68
CA HIS A 87 3.41 6.60 -2.08
C HIS A 87 1.95 6.15 -2.00
N CYS A 88 1.25 6.54 -0.94
CA CYS A 88 -0.21 6.43 -0.89
C CYS A 88 -0.85 7.69 -1.46
N ASN A 89 -1.36 7.63 -2.69
CA ASN A 89 -1.88 8.82 -3.38
C ASN A 89 -3.21 9.35 -2.81
N LYS A 90 -3.88 8.62 -1.91
CA LYS A 90 -5.10 9.07 -1.23
C LYS A 90 -4.85 10.35 -0.44
N TRP A 91 -5.85 11.23 -0.35
CA TRP A 91 -5.83 12.47 0.46
C TRP A 91 -4.61 13.40 0.26
N SER A 92 -3.93 13.27 -0.88
CA SER A 92 -2.84 14.17 -1.27
C SER A 92 -3.34 15.61 -1.38
N LYS A 93 -2.56 16.56 -0.86
CA LYS A 93 -2.85 18.00 -1.07
C LYS A 93 -2.76 18.40 -2.55
N PHE A 94 -2.03 17.64 -3.36
CA PHE A 94 -1.97 17.86 -4.80
C PHE A 94 -3.31 17.58 -5.50
N TRP A 95 -4.31 16.94 -4.87
CA TRP A 95 -5.68 16.86 -5.40
C TRP A 95 -6.43 18.19 -5.38
N THR A 96 -5.88 19.19 -4.69
CA THR A 96 -6.50 20.51 -4.58
C THR A 96 -6.35 21.26 -5.90
N GLU A 97 -7.45 21.80 -6.45
CA GLU A 97 -7.40 22.69 -7.61
C GLU A 97 -6.45 23.88 -7.37
N ALA A 98 -5.75 24.32 -8.42
CA ALA A 98 -4.69 25.33 -8.33
C ALA A 98 -5.14 26.62 -7.61
N GLY A 99 -6.36 27.09 -7.87
CA GLY A 99 -6.92 28.29 -7.23
C GLY A 99 -7.18 28.16 -5.72
N ASN A 100 -7.14 26.95 -5.17
CA ASN A 100 -7.34 26.66 -3.75
C ASN A 100 -6.07 26.15 -3.05
N ALA A 101 -4.95 26.02 -3.78
CA ALA A 101 -3.67 25.62 -3.21
C ALA A 101 -3.24 26.58 -2.09
N GLN A 102 -2.60 26.03 -1.05
CA GLN A 102 -2.19 26.80 0.14
C GLN A 102 -0.91 27.62 -0.07
N GLY A 103 -0.36 27.61 -1.28
CA GLY A 103 0.83 28.37 -1.63
C GLY A 103 2.12 27.59 -1.43
N LYS A 104 3.19 28.18 -1.96
CA LYS A 104 4.51 27.57 -2.11
C LYS A 104 5.23 27.26 -0.80
N GLU A 105 4.91 27.99 0.26
CA GLU A 105 5.48 27.84 1.60
C GLU A 105 4.66 26.88 2.48
N SER A 106 3.51 26.39 1.99
CA SER A 106 2.66 25.49 2.77
C SER A 106 3.33 24.13 2.95
N ALA A 107 3.45 23.65 4.19
CA ALA A 107 3.81 22.27 4.49
C ALA A 107 2.61 21.50 5.04
N GLY A 108 2.46 21.46 6.37
CA GLY A 108 1.32 20.90 7.08
C GLY A 108 0.12 21.86 7.18
N ASN A 109 -0.77 21.55 8.12
CA ASN A 109 -2.01 22.30 8.38
C ASN A 109 -2.87 22.44 7.13
N THR A 110 -3.07 21.34 6.41
CA THR A 110 -3.71 21.39 5.09
C THR A 110 -5.23 21.53 5.15
N GLY A 111 -5.84 21.32 6.31
CA GLY A 111 -7.30 21.28 6.46
C GLY A 111 -7.97 20.11 5.72
N ILE A 112 -7.21 19.13 5.25
CA ILE A 112 -7.76 17.92 4.64
C ILE A 112 -8.24 17.01 5.77
N ASN A 113 -9.55 16.80 5.85
CA ASN A 113 -10.19 15.92 6.83
C ASN A 113 -9.71 14.47 6.66
N PHE A 114 -9.60 13.76 7.77
CA PHE A 114 -9.31 12.32 7.75
C PHE A 114 -10.61 11.53 7.87
N PRO A 115 -10.99 10.69 6.89
CA PRO A 115 -12.16 9.84 7.02
C PRO A 115 -11.86 8.71 7.99
N TYR A 116 -12.47 8.79 9.16
CA TYR A 116 -12.29 7.79 10.21
C TYR A 116 -13.25 6.61 10.02
N MET A 117 -14.42 6.84 9.41
CA MET A 117 -15.38 5.80 9.05
C MET A 117 -15.98 6.08 7.67
N ARG A 118 -15.98 5.06 6.79
CA ARG A 118 -16.53 5.11 5.44
C ARG A 118 -17.66 4.10 5.27
N TYR A 119 -18.58 4.34 4.35
CA TYR A 119 -19.72 3.44 4.13
C TYR A 119 -19.27 2.09 3.55
N ALA A 120 -18.21 2.10 2.72
CA ALA A 120 -17.56 0.88 2.25
C ALA A 120 -17.14 -0.07 3.40
N ASP A 121 -16.67 0.46 4.54
CA ASP A 121 -16.28 -0.38 5.68
C ASP A 121 -17.49 -1.06 6.32
N VAL A 122 -18.61 -0.34 6.45
CA VAL A 122 -19.88 -0.90 6.96
C VAL A 122 -20.39 -2.03 6.04
N LEU A 123 -20.36 -1.82 4.72
CA LEU A 123 -20.76 -2.83 3.74
C LEU A 123 -19.90 -4.10 3.83
N LEU A 124 -18.58 -3.95 3.91
CA LEU A 124 -17.67 -5.08 3.99
C LEU A 124 -17.73 -5.78 5.36
N MET A 125 -17.93 -5.05 6.47
CA MET A 125 -18.18 -5.65 7.77
C MET A 125 -19.50 -6.43 7.82
N TYR A 126 -20.55 -5.92 7.16
CA TYR A 126 -21.83 -6.64 7.05
C TYR A 126 -21.66 -7.95 6.26
N ALA A 127 -20.97 -7.90 5.12
CA ALA A 127 -20.69 -9.09 4.32
C ALA A 127 -19.87 -10.13 5.10
N GLU A 128 -18.89 -9.66 5.88
CA GLU A 128 -18.07 -10.52 6.73
C GLU A 128 -18.89 -11.19 7.84
N ALA A 129 -19.72 -10.41 8.54
CA ALA A 129 -20.55 -10.93 9.63
C ALA A 129 -21.53 -12.01 9.14
N VAL A 130 -22.13 -11.80 7.95
CA VAL A 130 -23.00 -12.82 7.33
C VAL A 130 -22.20 -14.08 6.97
N ASN A 131 -21.03 -13.94 6.35
CA ASN A 131 -20.19 -15.09 6.00
C ASN A 131 -19.83 -15.94 7.22
N GLU A 132 -19.47 -15.30 8.33
CA GLU A 132 -19.14 -15.99 9.58
C GLU A 132 -20.35 -16.64 10.24
N LEU A 133 -21.48 -15.94 10.31
CA LEU A 133 -22.69 -16.40 10.99
C LEU A 133 -23.41 -17.53 10.22
N GLU A 134 -23.42 -17.45 8.90
CA GLU A 134 -24.20 -18.35 8.03
C GLU A 134 -23.35 -19.45 7.37
N GLY A 135 -22.03 -19.46 7.62
CA GLY A 135 -21.13 -20.49 7.06
C GLY A 135 -20.91 -20.34 5.55
N GLY A 136 -20.87 -19.10 5.06
CA GLY A 136 -20.85 -18.76 3.64
C GLY A 136 -21.91 -17.73 3.28
N VAL A 137 -22.13 -17.51 1.98
CA VAL A 137 -23.12 -16.53 1.47
C VAL A 137 -24.30 -17.19 0.75
N THR A 138 -24.61 -18.43 1.09
CA THR A 138 -25.77 -19.18 0.57
C THR A 138 -26.96 -19.19 1.53
N GLY A 139 -26.80 -18.63 2.74
CA GLY A 139 -27.83 -18.54 3.76
C GLY A 139 -28.85 -17.39 3.55
N PRO A 140 -29.77 -17.19 4.51
CA PRO A 140 -30.87 -16.22 4.39
C PRO A 140 -30.44 -14.78 4.10
N ASN A 141 -29.27 -14.36 4.57
CA ASN A 141 -28.73 -13.01 4.33
C ASN A 141 -27.63 -12.98 3.27
N GLY A 142 -27.26 -14.12 2.70
CA GLY A 142 -26.19 -14.27 1.72
C GLY A 142 -26.34 -13.35 0.50
N ALA A 143 -27.54 -13.24 -0.07
CA ALA A 143 -27.80 -12.34 -1.21
C ALA A 143 -27.52 -10.86 -0.85
N LYS A 144 -27.84 -10.43 0.37
CA LYS A 144 -27.53 -9.07 0.83
C LYS A 144 -26.04 -8.87 1.08
N ALA A 145 -25.34 -9.89 1.58
CA ALA A 145 -23.89 -9.84 1.79
C ALA A 145 -23.14 -9.72 0.46
N ILE A 146 -23.55 -10.51 -0.54
CA ILE A 146 -23.07 -10.43 -1.92
C ILE A 146 -23.32 -9.03 -2.47
N GLU A 147 -24.51 -8.46 -2.30
CA GLU A 147 -24.83 -7.12 -2.78
C GLU A 147 -23.99 -6.03 -2.09
N ALA A 148 -23.77 -6.14 -0.77
CA ALA A 148 -22.93 -5.20 -0.03
C ALA A 148 -21.47 -5.22 -0.53
N PHE A 149 -20.91 -6.42 -0.74
CA PHE A 149 -19.58 -6.59 -1.33
C PHE A 149 -19.54 -6.05 -2.77
N LYS A 150 -20.55 -6.38 -3.58
CA LYS A 150 -20.69 -5.95 -4.97
C LYS A 150 -20.76 -4.43 -5.11
N GLN A 151 -21.40 -3.71 -4.19
CA GLN A 151 -21.44 -2.24 -4.20
C GLN A 151 -20.05 -1.61 -4.11
N VAL A 152 -19.17 -2.15 -3.26
CA VAL A 152 -17.79 -1.68 -3.14
C VAL A 152 -17.00 -2.04 -4.39
N ARG A 153 -17.02 -3.31 -4.78
CA ARG A 153 -16.22 -3.82 -5.90
C ARG A 153 -16.63 -3.23 -7.25
N ASN A 154 -17.91 -2.93 -7.47
CA ASN A 154 -18.38 -2.25 -8.69
C ASN A 154 -17.73 -0.89 -8.92
N ARG A 155 -17.27 -0.20 -7.87
CA ARG A 155 -16.56 1.07 -8.01
C ARG A 155 -15.13 0.90 -8.51
N ALA A 156 -14.56 -0.27 -8.28
CA ALA A 156 -13.21 -0.62 -8.71
C ALA A 156 -13.15 -0.95 -10.21
N PHE A 157 -14.28 -1.19 -10.88
CA PHE A 157 -14.30 -1.65 -12.27
C PHE A 157 -15.27 -0.85 -13.14
N ALA A 158 -14.86 -0.62 -14.39
CA ALA A 158 -15.69 -0.05 -15.43
C ALA A 158 -16.89 -0.95 -15.72
N PHE A 159 -17.96 -0.41 -16.30
CA PHE A 159 -19.23 -1.13 -16.44
C PHE A 159 -19.09 -2.42 -17.26
N GLU A 160 -18.30 -2.35 -18.34
CA GLU A 160 -17.97 -3.45 -19.25
C GLU A 160 -17.24 -4.61 -18.59
N ASP A 161 -16.44 -4.33 -17.55
CA ASP A 161 -15.63 -5.34 -16.86
C ASP A 161 -16.39 -6.03 -15.71
N ARG A 162 -17.55 -5.48 -15.28
CA ARG A 162 -18.24 -5.96 -14.06
C ARG A 162 -18.76 -7.39 -14.17
N SER A 163 -19.14 -7.84 -15.35
CA SER A 163 -19.63 -9.22 -15.55
C SER A 163 -18.57 -10.25 -15.16
N GLU A 164 -17.32 -10.04 -15.54
CA GLU A 164 -16.20 -10.91 -15.23
C GLU A 164 -15.59 -10.57 -13.85
N LYS A 165 -15.20 -9.31 -13.66
CA LYS A 165 -14.38 -8.88 -12.51
C LYS A 165 -15.17 -8.75 -11.22
N VAL A 166 -16.49 -8.68 -11.28
CA VAL A 166 -17.37 -8.57 -10.10
C VAL A 166 -18.29 -9.78 -10.00
N ASP A 167 -19.17 -10.00 -10.98
CA ASP A 167 -20.22 -11.01 -10.88
C ASP A 167 -19.68 -12.44 -10.91
N ALA A 168 -18.88 -12.79 -11.92
CA ALA A 168 -18.24 -14.10 -12.00
C ALA A 168 -17.24 -14.32 -10.85
N TYR A 169 -16.49 -13.28 -10.46
CA TYR A 169 -15.57 -13.33 -9.32
C TYR A 169 -16.29 -13.70 -8.02
N ILE A 170 -17.42 -13.07 -7.70
CA ILE A 170 -18.18 -13.40 -6.48
C ILE A 170 -18.84 -14.78 -6.59
N ALA A 171 -19.43 -15.11 -7.75
CA ALA A 171 -20.10 -16.38 -7.96
C ALA A 171 -19.19 -17.60 -7.78
N ALA A 172 -17.89 -17.45 -8.10
CA ALA A 172 -16.88 -18.48 -7.90
C ALA A 172 -16.44 -18.68 -6.44
N ASN A 173 -16.79 -17.78 -5.51
CA ASN A 173 -16.24 -17.72 -4.16
C ASN A 173 -17.37 -17.62 -3.10
N THR A 174 -18.28 -18.59 -3.07
CA THR A 174 -19.48 -18.55 -2.20
C THR A 174 -19.38 -19.38 -0.91
N SER A 175 -18.35 -20.25 -0.82
CA SER A 175 -18.05 -21.00 0.41
C SER A 175 -17.54 -20.06 1.50
N LYS A 176 -17.61 -20.49 2.77
CA LYS A 176 -17.12 -19.68 3.91
C LYS A 176 -15.68 -19.20 3.70
N ASP A 177 -14.79 -20.12 3.36
CA ASP A 177 -13.36 -19.85 3.27
C ASP A 177 -13.02 -19.04 2.02
N ASP A 178 -13.67 -19.33 0.89
CA ASP A 178 -13.41 -18.62 -0.36
C ASP A 178 -13.97 -17.20 -0.33
N PHE A 179 -15.19 -17.02 0.21
CA PHE A 179 -15.76 -15.70 0.40
C PHE A 179 -14.93 -14.87 1.39
N PHE A 180 -14.44 -15.49 2.47
CA PHE A 180 -13.55 -14.83 3.42
C PHE A 180 -12.24 -14.38 2.78
N LYS A 181 -11.61 -15.20 1.93
CA LYS A 181 -10.39 -14.81 1.19
C LYS A 181 -10.62 -13.60 0.29
N ILE A 182 -11.69 -13.59 -0.51
CA ILE A 182 -11.97 -12.44 -1.38
C ILE A 182 -12.33 -11.20 -0.56
N LEU A 183 -12.99 -11.36 0.60
CA LEU A 183 -13.29 -10.27 1.53
C LEU A 183 -12.03 -9.67 2.14
N MET A 184 -11.08 -10.51 2.56
CA MET A 184 -9.79 -10.06 3.06
C MET A 184 -9.03 -9.25 1.99
N ASN A 185 -9.11 -9.66 0.72
CA ASN A 185 -8.49 -8.96 -0.40
C ASN A 185 -9.21 -7.66 -0.74
N GLU A 186 -10.54 -7.64 -0.77
CA GLU A 186 -11.32 -6.43 -1.04
C GLU A 186 -11.05 -5.35 0.03
N ARG A 187 -10.98 -5.74 1.30
CA ARG A 187 -10.59 -4.83 2.40
C ARG A 187 -9.14 -4.35 2.25
N LYS A 188 -8.22 -5.20 1.77
CA LYS A 188 -6.83 -4.83 1.48
C LYS A 188 -6.81 -3.71 0.45
N TRP A 189 -7.46 -3.91 -0.70
CA TRP A 189 -7.50 -2.99 -1.85
C TRP A 189 -8.22 -1.68 -1.54
N GLU A 190 -9.39 -1.78 -0.91
CA GLU A 190 -10.24 -0.62 -0.60
C GLU A 190 -9.60 0.30 0.45
N PHE A 191 -8.98 -0.27 1.50
CA PHE A 191 -8.47 0.48 2.66
C PHE A 191 -6.94 0.62 2.71
N GLY A 192 -6.26 0.39 1.59
CA GLY A 192 -4.81 0.66 1.48
C GLY A 192 -4.49 2.09 1.89
N GLY A 193 -3.59 2.25 2.87
CA GLY A 193 -3.19 3.56 3.41
C GLY A 193 -4.09 4.16 4.49
N GLU A 194 -5.14 3.47 4.93
CA GLU A 194 -6.15 4.04 5.85
C GLU A 194 -6.00 3.59 7.32
N ASN A 195 -4.86 2.96 7.68
CA ASN A 195 -4.57 2.47 9.04
C ASN A 195 -5.60 1.44 9.57
N MET A 196 -6.01 0.51 8.69
CA MET A 196 -6.97 -0.56 9.01
C MET A 196 -6.37 -1.97 8.95
N ARG A 197 -5.47 -2.24 7.98
CA ARG A 197 -5.03 -3.61 7.65
C ARG A 197 -4.50 -4.41 8.83
N TRP A 198 -3.69 -3.82 9.70
CA TRP A 198 -3.13 -4.56 10.84
C TRP A 198 -4.21 -4.99 11.85
N LYS A 199 -5.25 -4.17 12.06
CA LYS A 199 -6.36 -4.48 12.97
C LYS A 199 -7.17 -5.65 12.45
N ASP A 200 -7.44 -5.62 11.14
CA ASP A 200 -8.09 -6.69 10.40
C ASP A 200 -7.33 -8.01 10.50
N LEU A 201 -6.02 -7.99 10.24
CA LEU A 201 -5.19 -9.20 10.34
C LEU A 201 -5.14 -9.76 11.76
N VAL A 202 -5.20 -8.92 12.79
CA VAL A 202 -5.15 -9.36 14.18
C VAL A 202 -6.46 -10.03 14.59
N ARG A 203 -7.61 -9.41 14.30
CA ARG A 203 -8.92 -9.99 14.63
C ARG A 203 -9.20 -11.28 13.86
N TRP A 204 -8.58 -11.46 12.69
CA TRP A 204 -8.64 -12.71 11.91
C TRP A 204 -7.59 -13.75 12.30
N ASN A 205 -6.68 -13.44 13.22
CA ASN A 205 -5.53 -14.29 13.53
C ASN A 205 -4.65 -14.63 12.30
N LYS A 206 -4.48 -13.64 11.40
CA LYS A 206 -3.70 -13.72 10.15
C LYS A 206 -2.43 -12.87 10.16
N TYR A 207 -2.15 -12.20 11.27
CA TYR A 207 -1.05 -11.24 11.34
C TYR A 207 0.35 -11.89 11.23
N SER A 208 0.59 -13.02 11.91
CA SER A 208 1.87 -13.75 11.82
C SER A 208 2.16 -14.24 10.41
N GLU A 209 1.16 -14.82 9.76
CA GLU A 209 1.19 -15.27 8.37
C GLU A 209 1.59 -14.13 7.44
N VAL A 210 0.87 -13.01 7.46
CA VAL A 210 1.14 -11.91 6.53
C VAL A 210 2.46 -11.19 6.83
N VAL A 211 2.87 -11.07 8.09
CA VAL A 211 4.19 -10.48 8.41
C VAL A 211 5.33 -11.37 7.90
N ARG A 212 5.19 -12.69 8.00
CA ARG A 212 6.13 -13.66 7.41
C ARG A 212 6.16 -13.51 5.89
N ASP A 213 5.00 -13.54 5.25
CA ASP A 213 4.91 -13.53 3.77
C ASP A 213 5.52 -12.26 3.19
N VAL A 214 5.20 -11.09 3.76
CA VAL A 214 5.79 -9.81 3.34
C VAL A 214 7.31 -9.80 3.53
N PHE A 215 7.83 -10.38 4.62
CA PHE A 215 9.27 -10.46 4.82
C PHE A 215 9.95 -11.25 3.69
N TYR A 216 9.44 -12.44 3.35
CA TYR A 216 10.00 -13.24 2.27
C TYR A 216 9.74 -12.65 0.87
N GLU A 217 8.69 -11.84 0.70
CA GLU A 217 8.47 -11.08 -0.53
C GLU A 217 9.60 -10.07 -0.78
N TYR A 218 9.99 -9.28 0.23
CA TYR A 218 11.11 -8.33 0.12
C TYR A 218 12.48 -9.00 0.11
N TYR A 219 12.74 -9.89 1.08
CA TYR A 219 14.03 -10.56 1.21
C TYR A 219 14.28 -11.46 0.00
N GLY A 220 13.27 -12.20 -0.44
CA GLY A 220 13.34 -13.07 -1.60
C GLY A 220 13.52 -12.30 -2.89
N MET A 221 12.82 -11.19 -3.12
CA MET A 221 13.05 -10.36 -4.31
C MET A 221 14.47 -9.78 -4.33
N ALA A 222 14.97 -9.27 -3.20
CA ALA A 222 16.34 -8.78 -3.11
C ALA A 222 17.35 -9.90 -3.42
N SER A 223 17.16 -11.08 -2.84
CA SER A 223 18.02 -12.24 -3.07
C SER A 223 17.97 -12.72 -4.52
N TYR A 224 16.77 -12.74 -5.12
CA TYR A 224 16.53 -13.10 -6.52
C TYR A 224 17.31 -12.18 -7.49
N VAL A 225 17.26 -10.87 -7.25
CA VAL A 225 18.05 -9.89 -8.02
C VAL A 225 19.56 -10.12 -7.84
N GLY A 226 20.00 -10.55 -6.65
CA GLY A 226 21.36 -10.99 -6.37
C GLY A 226 21.74 -12.38 -6.93
N GLY A 227 20.82 -13.07 -7.60
CA GLY A 227 21.04 -14.38 -8.21
C GLY A 227 20.73 -15.59 -7.33
N ASP A 228 20.17 -15.39 -6.13
CA ASP A 228 19.72 -16.46 -5.24
C ASP A 228 18.20 -16.68 -5.34
N ASN A 229 17.81 -17.87 -5.81
CA ASN A 229 16.41 -18.27 -6.00
C ASN A 229 15.78 -18.96 -4.79
N THR A 230 16.49 -19.09 -3.66
CA THR A 230 16.04 -19.89 -2.50
C THR A 230 14.63 -19.51 -2.01
N TYR A 231 14.30 -18.22 -2.04
CA TYR A 231 13.01 -17.69 -1.55
C TYR A 231 12.05 -17.26 -2.68
N ASN A 232 12.35 -17.64 -3.93
CA ASN A 232 11.47 -17.40 -5.09
C ASN A 232 10.50 -18.58 -5.26
N ASP A 233 9.57 -18.70 -4.31
CA ASP A 233 8.57 -19.77 -4.34
C ASP A 233 7.63 -19.61 -5.55
N GLU A 234 7.32 -20.73 -6.22
CA GLU A 234 6.49 -20.80 -7.43
C GLU A 234 6.83 -19.76 -8.53
N ASP A 235 8.11 -19.39 -8.67
CA ASP A 235 8.57 -18.36 -9.61
C ASP A 235 7.84 -17.00 -9.47
N GLN A 236 7.39 -16.67 -8.25
CA GLN A 236 6.57 -15.48 -7.97
C GLN A 236 7.20 -14.16 -8.46
N PHE A 237 8.53 -14.07 -8.52
CA PHE A 237 9.24 -12.85 -8.93
C PHE A 237 9.46 -12.74 -10.44
N SER A 238 9.25 -13.82 -11.21
CA SER A 238 9.54 -13.89 -12.64
C SER A 238 8.74 -12.89 -13.50
N SER A 239 7.60 -12.44 -13.01
CA SER A 239 6.71 -11.51 -13.72
C SER A 239 6.91 -10.04 -13.30
N ILE A 240 7.68 -9.77 -12.24
CA ILE A 240 7.84 -8.42 -11.71
C ILE A 240 8.85 -7.64 -12.56
N PRO A 241 8.51 -6.45 -13.08
CA PRO A 241 9.44 -5.67 -13.89
C PRO A 241 10.58 -5.09 -13.03
N LEU A 242 11.82 -5.49 -13.34
CA LEU A 242 13.04 -4.91 -12.74
C LEU A 242 13.47 -3.60 -13.41
N GLN A 243 12.87 -3.26 -14.55
CA GLN A 243 13.10 -2.01 -15.27
C GLN A 243 11.76 -1.33 -15.52
N LEU A 244 11.67 -0.05 -15.16
CA LEU A 244 10.54 0.81 -15.50
C LEU A 244 10.94 1.74 -16.62
N PHE A 245 10.11 1.80 -17.65
CA PHE A 245 10.26 2.76 -18.73
C PHE A 245 9.24 3.87 -18.56
N TRP A 246 9.69 5.12 -18.62
CA TRP A 246 8.86 6.28 -18.32
C TRP A 246 9.22 7.49 -19.17
N GLN A 247 8.28 8.41 -19.32
CA GLN A 247 8.49 9.71 -19.98
C GLN A 247 7.68 10.79 -19.26
N VAL A 248 8.14 12.04 -19.37
CA VAL A 248 7.38 13.19 -18.87
C VAL A 248 6.37 13.61 -19.93
N VAL A 249 5.10 13.69 -19.57
CA VAL A 249 4.03 14.17 -20.45
C VAL A 249 3.23 15.30 -19.81
N PRO A 250 2.61 16.18 -20.61
CA PRO A 250 1.62 17.12 -20.10
C PRO A 250 0.50 16.39 -19.37
N ASN A 251 -0.02 17.02 -18.33
CA ASN A 251 -1.15 16.46 -17.60
C ASN A 251 -2.37 16.31 -18.53
N PRO A 252 -3.03 15.14 -18.57
CA PRO A 252 -4.20 14.93 -19.41
C PRO A 252 -5.47 15.62 -18.88
N ASN A 253 -5.37 16.36 -17.78
CA ASN A 253 -6.48 17.04 -17.09
C ASN A 253 -7.58 16.09 -16.59
N ASN A 254 -7.24 14.82 -16.36
CA ASN A 254 -8.14 13.83 -15.78
C ASN A 254 -7.97 13.78 -14.25
N VAL A 255 -8.84 14.49 -13.54
CA VAL A 255 -8.84 14.58 -12.07
C VAL A 255 -9.21 13.29 -11.35
N ASP A 256 -9.74 12.29 -12.07
CA ASP A 256 -10.05 11.00 -11.47
C ASP A 256 -8.80 10.10 -11.40
N MET A 257 -7.74 10.45 -12.15
CA MET A 257 -6.51 9.65 -12.28
C MET A 257 -5.27 10.37 -11.77
N TYR A 258 -5.20 11.69 -11.91
CA TYR A 258 -3.98 12.46 -11.63
C TYR A 258 -4.25 13.57 -10.62
N PRO A 259 -3.29 13.82 -9.70
CA PRO A 259 -3.47 14.70 -8.56
C PRO A 259 -3.97 16.10 -8.94
N ASN A 260 -3.28 16.82 -9.83
CA ASN A 260 -3.67 18.17 -10.26
C ASN A 260 -3.66 18.26 -11.78
N LYS A 261 -4.01 19.43 -12.32
CA LYS A 261 -4.05 19.74 -13.77
C LYS A 261 -2.86 20.55 -14.27
N THR A 262 -1.97 20.99 -13.39
CA THR A 262 -0.94 21.99 -13.70
C THR A 262 0.44 21.37 -13.89
N LEU A 263 0.79 20.40 -13.04
CA LEU A 263 2.07 19.71 -13.05
C LEU A 263 2.04 18.60 -14.12
N ASN A 264 3.14 18.51 -14.87
CA ASN A 264 3.39 17.38 -15.74
C ASN A 264 3.38 16.06 -14.93
N ILE A 265 3.18 14.95 -15.62
CA ILE A 265 3.12 13.63 -14.99
C ILE A 265 4.15 12.69 -15.60
N LEU A 266 4.39 11.57 -14.94
CA LEU A 266 5.08 10.44 -15.55
C LEU A 266 4.06 9.52 -16.22
N ASP A 267 4.25 9.31 -17.51
CA ASP A 267 3.65 8.21 -18.24
C ASP A 267 4.61 7.01 -18.17
N PHE A 268 4.06 5.82 -17.95
CA PHE A 268 4.84 4.60 -17.75
C PHE A 268 4.50 3.56 -18.82
N TYR A 269 5.53 3.04 -19.47
CA TYR A 269 5.39 1.96 -20.42
C TYR A 269 5.42 0.61 -19.70
N ASN A 270 4.28 -0.09 -19.72
CA ASN A 270 4.08 -1.42 -19.15
C ASN A 270 4.58 -1.58 -17.70
N LEU A 271 3.75 -1.19 -16.73
CA LEU A 271 4.02 -1.36 -15.30
C LEU A 271 3.80 -2.79 -14.76
N TRP A 272 3.44 -3.75 -15.61
CA TRP A 272 2.85 -5.03 -15.17
C TRP A 272 3.69 -6.26 -15.45
N GLY A 273 4.67 -6.14 -16.35
CA GLY A 273 5.48 -7.27 -16.73
C GLY A 273 6.76 -6.83 -17.39
N ILE A 274 7.64 -7.80 -17.60
CA ILE A 274 8.90 -7.58 -18.30
C ILE A 274 8.62 -6.95 -19.66
N ALA A 275 9.29 -5.84 -19.93
CA ALA A 275 9.19 -5.10 -21.17
C ALA A 275 10.59 -4.91 -21.77
N THR A 276 10.68 -4.97 -23.09
CA THR A 276 11.88 -4.51 -23.80
C THR A 276 11.90 -2.98 -23.79
N ASN A 277 13.09 -2.40 -23.78
CA ASN A 277 13.26 -0.95 -23.86
C ASN A 277 12.58 -0.42 -25.15
N PRO A 278 11.56 0.43 -25.05
CA PRO A 278 10.84 0.96 -26.21
C PRO A 278 11.63 2.03 -26.98
N GLY A 279 12.80 2.45 -26.50
CA GLY A 279 13.64 3.49 -27.11
C GLY A 279 13.12 4.90 -26.84
N THR A 280 13.68 5.90 -27.52
CA THR A 280 13.27 7.31 -27.40
C THR A 280 11.76 7.48 -27.68
N PRO A 281 11.00 8.24 -26.87
CA PRO A 281 11.42 9.18 -25.82
C PRO A 281 11.53 8.60 -24.40
N TRP A 282 11.38 7.28 -24.25
CA TRP A 282 11.31 6.64 -22.94
C TRP A 282 12.68 6.60 -22.27
N GLN A 283 12.68 6.97 -20.99
CA GLN A 283 13.79 6.82 -20.05
C GLN A 283 13.60 5.54 -19.24
N MET A 284 14.65 5.10 -18.55
CA MET A 284 14.63 3.87 -17.75
C MET A 284 15.02 4.16 -16.30
N ALA A 285 14.34 3.51 -15.36
CA ALA A 285 14.75 3.40 -13.96
C ALA A 285 14.79 1.93 -13.53
N GLU A 286 15.79 1.56 -12.74
CA GLU A 286 15.91 0.21 -12.19
C GLU A 286 15.09 0.10 -10.90
N MET A 287 14.36 -1.01 -10.77
CA MET A 287 13.56 -1.36 -9.60
C MET A 287 14.24 -2.47 -8.82
N CYS A 288 13.82 -2.63 -7.56
CA CYS A 288 14.25 -3.72 -6.70
C CYS A 288 15.77 -3.83 -6.56
N GLN A 289 16.49 -2.70 -6.67
CA GLN A 289 17.93 -2.57 -6.41
C GLN A 289 18.22 -2.67 -4.91
N TRP A 290 17.80 -3.78 -4.31
CA TRP A 290 17.78 -4.02 -2.86
C TRP A 290 18.77 -5.09 -2.44
N TYR A 291 19.55 -5.64 -3.37
CA TYR A 291 20.73 -6.43 -3.09
C TYR A 291 21.96 -5.52 -2.98
N ASP A 292 22.88 -5.86 -2.09
CA ASP A 292 24.18 -5.21 -1.96
C ASP A 292 25.27 -6.19 -2.37
N ASP A 293 25.83 -6.01 -3.56
CA ASP A 293 26.90 -6.88 -4.10
C ASP A 293 28.15 -6.87 -3.21
N GLY A 294 28.45 -5.72 -2.58
CA GLY A 294 29.61 -5.57 -1.69
C GLY A 294 29.46 -6.36 -0.40
N ALA A 295 28.23 -6.43 0.14
CA ALA A 295 27.91 -7.26 1.31
C ALA A 295 27.51 -8.69 0.94
N SER A 296 27.27 -8.98 -0.35
CA SER A 296 26.70 -10.25 -0.82
C SER A 296 25.41 -10.63 -0.08
N ALA A 297 24.56 -9.64 0.21
CA ALA A 297 23.35 -9.82 1.00
C ALA A 297 22.28 -8.76 0.64
N PRO A 298 21.00 -9.02 0.94
CA PRO A 298 19.97 -7.98 0.89
C PRO A 298 20.29 -6.76 1.77
N LYS A 299 19.98 -5.56 1.27
CA LYS A 299 20.14 -4.30 1.99
C LYS A 299 19.30 -4.28 3.26
N ALA A 300 19.70 -3.44 4.24
CA ALA A 300 19.10 -3.37 5.57
C ALA A 300 17.56 -3.25 5.56
N GLN A 301 16.97 -2.49 4.63
CA GLN A 301 15.52 -2.34 4.51
C GLN A 301 14.77 -3.64 4.20
N CYS A 302 15.42 -4.65 3.62
CA CYS A 302 14.81 -5.94 3.28
C CYS A 302 15.13 -7.04 4.30
N ARG A 303 15.96 -6.74 5.31
CA ARG A 303 16.45 -7.73 6.29
C ARG A 303 15.59 -7.81 7.55
N TYR A 304 14.55 -7.00 7.68
CA TYR A 304 13.75 -6.96 8.91
C TYR A 304 12.27 -6.93 8.58
N SER A 305 11.52 -7.85 9.17
CA SER A 305 10.07 -7.78 9.14
C SER A 305 9.57 -6.70 10.09
N LEU A 306 8.27 -6.42 10.05
CA LEU A 306 7.65 -5.42 10.91
C LEU A 306 8.01 -5.68 12.38
N ARG A 307 8.61 -4.67 13.02
CA ARG A 307 9.08 -4.71 14.43
C ARG A 307 10.18 -5.73 14.72
N GLY A 308 10.77 -6.37 13.71
CA GLY A 308 11.87 -7.34 13.86
C GLY A 308 11.40 -8.75 14.26
N TYR A 309 10.16 -9.13 13.93
CA TYR A 309 9.65 -10.48 14.20
C TYR A 309 10.46 -11.57 13.48
N ILE A 310 11.01 -11.24 12.31
CA ILE A 310 11.96 -12.01 11.52
C ILE A 310 13.07 -11.04 11.14
N GLN A 311 14.31 -11.47 11.28
CA GLN A 311 15.46 -10.70 10.85
C GLN A 311 16.47 -11.58 10.12
N ALA A 312 17.17 -11.00 9.15
CA ALA A 312 18.35 -11.56 8.53
C ALA A 312 19.58 -10.77 8.98
N ASP A 313 20.64 -11.46 9.38
CA ASP A 313 21.90 -10.82 9.73
C ASP A 313 22.66 -10.32 8.47
N GLU A 314 23.91 -9.88 8.63
CA GLU A 314 24.76 -9.45 7.51
C GLU A 314 25.27 -10.59 6.62
N PHE A 315 25.14 -11.84 7.07
CA PHE A 315 25.53 -13.04 6.34
C PHE A 315 24.32 -13.76 5.71
N GLY A 316 23.12 -13.19 5.82
CA GLY A 316 21.89 -13.76 5.29
C GLY A 316 21.27 -14.86 6.15
N ASN A 317 21.73 -15.06 7.39
CA ASN A 317 21.10 -16.01 8.30
C ASN A 317 19.81 -15.42 8.86
N ILE A 318 18.69 -16.10 8.61
CA ILE A 318 17.35 -15.65 9.02
C ILE A 318 17.00 -16.23 10.39
N THR A 319 16.46 -15.39 11.29
CA THR A 319 16.03 -15.81 12.63
C THR A 319 14.73 -15.13 13.05
N PRO A 320 13.70 -15.89 13.48
CA PRO A 320 13.54 -17.32 13.18
C PRO A 320 13.36 -17.49 11.66
N ASP A 321 13.97 -18.53 11.08
CA ASP A 321 13.65 -18.90 9.70
C ASP A 321 12.28 -19.60 9.68
N LEU A 322 11.32 -18.93 9.06
CA LEU A 322 9.93 -19.37 8.95
C LEU A 322 9.55 -19.71 7.49
N PHE A 323 10.52 -19.81 6.60
CA PHE A 323 10.28 -20.14 5.20
C PHE A 323 9.73 -21.57 5.08
N GLY A 324 8.64 -21.74 4.33
CA GLY A 324 7.96 -23.03 4.18
C GLY A 324 7.30 -23.60 5.46
N VAL A 325 7.34 -22.90 6.59
CA VAL A 325 6.67 -23.36 7.82
C VAL A 325 5.15 -23.27 7.64
N PRO A 326 4.40 -24.37 7.89
CA PRO A 326 2.93 -24.33 7.79
C PRO A 326 2.31 -23.26 8.68
N VAL A 327 1.25 -22.60 8.20
CA VAL A 327 0.63 -21.44 8.85
C VAL A 327 0.18 -21.75 10.28
N GLU A 328 -0.37 -22.95 10.50
CA GLU A 328 -0.82 -23.45 11.80
C GLU A 328 0.31 -23.63 12.82
N ASN A 329 1.56 -23.72 12.35
CA ASN A 329 2.75 -23.89 13.18
C ASN A 329 3.51 -22.57 13.39
N LEU A 330 3.01 -21.45 12.86
CA LEU A 330 3.67 -20.17 13.04
C LEU A 330 3.62 -19.72 14.50
N PRO A 331 4.72 -19.12 15.01
CA PRO A 331 4.68 -18.47 16.30
C PRO A 331 3.58 -17.41 16.34
N VAL A 332 2.95 -17.28 17.50
CA VAL A 332 1.99 -16.19 17.72
C VAL A 332 2.76 -14.88 17.75
N VAL A 333 2.45 -13.98 16.80
CA VAL A 333 2.88 -12.58 16.90
C VAL A 333 2.00 -11.90 17.92
N ARG A 334 2.45 -11.94 19.18
CA ARG A 334 1.92 -11.11 20.24
C ARG A 334 2.48 -9.69 20.00
N TYR A 335 1.76 -8.65 20.42
CA TYR A 335 2.25 -7.26 20.53
C TYR A 335 2.12 -6.37 19.27
N ILE A 336 0.91 -5.84 19.08
CA ILE A 336 0.68 -4.57 18.35
C ILE A 336 1.13 -3.38 19.20
N LEU A 337 1.07 -3.49 20.52
CA LEU A 337 1.46 -2.43 21.45
C LEU A 337 2.66 -2.89 22.28
N PRO A 338 3.72 -2.05 22.40
CA PRO A 338 4.76 -2.27 23.39
C PRO A 338 4.13 -2.52 24.74
N PHE A 339 4.64 -3.50 25.50
CA PHE A 339 4.43 -3.50 26.93
C PHE A 339 4.78 -2.09 27.42
N PRO A 340 3.84 -1.36 28.03
CA PRO A 340 4.14 -0.07 28.61
C PRO A 340 5.35 -0.23 29.53
N ALA A 341 6.24 0.76 29.57
CA ALA A 341 7.44 0.71 30.42
C ALA A 341 7.10 0.32 31.88
N SER A 342 5.93 0.77 32.35
CA SER A 342 5.39 0.43 33.67
C SER A 342 5.06 -1.06 33.85
N VAL A 343 4.64 -1.78 32.80
CA VAL A 343 4.36 -3.23 32.85
C VAL A 343 5.66 -4.03 32.85
N ILE A 344 6.66 -3.63 32.04
CA ILE A 344 7.99 -4.25 32.03
C ILE A 344 8.64 -4.10 33.40
N GLN A 345 8.63 -2.88 33.94
CA GLN A 345 9.24 -2.58 35.23
C GLN A 345 8.58 -3.37 36.37
N ARG A 346 7.24 -3.48 36.38
CA ARG A 346 6.51 -4.29 37.37
C ARG A 346 6.74 -5.80 37.22
N SER A 347 7.08 -6.26 36.01
CA SER A 347 7.35 -7.67 35.75
C SER A 347 8.75 -8.12 36.16
N ALA A 348 9.61 -7.21 36.63
CA ALA A 348 11.01 -7.49 36.99
C ALA A 348 11.80 -8.21 35.88
N GLY A 349 11.54 -7.83 34.62
CA GLY A 349 12.21 -8.41 33.46
C GLY A 349 11.59 -9.71 32.94
N ALA A 350 10.50 -10.20 33.54
CA ALA A 350 9.73 -11.34 33.03
C ALA A 350 8.99 -11.02 31.71
N TYR A 351 8.58 -9.76 31.54
CA TYR A 351 8.12 -9.23 30.25
C TYR A 351 9.21 -8.34 29.66
N GLN A 352 9.58 -8.62 28.42
CA GLN A 352 10.49 -7.80 27.63
C GLN A 352 9.81 -7.46 26.32
N ASN A 353 10.02 -6.21 25.90
CA ASN A 353 9.70 -5.80 24.55
C ASN A 353 10.84 -6.24 23.64
N TYR A 354 10.61 -7.24 22.81
CA TYR A 354 11.53 -7.58 21.73
C TYR A 354 11.17 -6.70 20.53
N TYR A 355 11.73 -5.48 20.48
CA TYR A 355 11.61 -4.58 19.32
C TYR A 355 13.00 -4.27 18.78
N GLY A 356 13.18 -4.52 17.47
CA GLY A 356 14.14 -3.95 16.52
C GLY A 356 15.58 -3.60 16.97
N TYR A 357 16.55 -4.13 16.22
CA TYR A 357 17.98 -3.77 16.14
C TYR A 357 18.70 -3.61 17.48
N ASN A 358 19.51 -4.64 17.81
CA ASN A 358 20.60 -4.46 18.77
C ASN A 358 21.60 -3.41 18.27
#